data_AF-A0A952ZY15-F1
#
_entry.id   AF-A0A952ZY15-F1
#
_cell.length_a   1.000
_cell.length_b   1.000
_cell.length_c   1.000
_cell.angle_alpha   90.00
_cell.angle_beta   90.00
_cell.angle_gamma   90.00
#
_symmetry.space_group_name_H-M   'P 1'
#
loop_
_entity.id
_entity.type
_entity.pdbx_description
1 polymer ?
#
loop_
_entity_poly.entity_id
_entity_poly.type
_entity_poly.pdbx_seq_one_letter_code
_entity_poly.pdbx_strand_id
1 'polypeptide(L)'
;MFRPLPAIVAAAGLLLISAIGLQFFSAAPPAATLHVPLEKLVPRDLPGWSVRDVPLADTAEGRNAVEGILHYDDFISRSYRRGATEVTLYIAYWAPERVPPRLVGRHTPDRCWITNGWTCDSRQRSVILTGSDGAPLQPAEAGTYSFNSQTTLHVAFWHLVGGKAYAYGPEQSDMVALAPLTDLKTFGLNQRQEQFFIRIASNEKLEAFWTDPAFRTLLRSIESLGIARAN
;
A
#
# COMPACT_ATOMS: atom_id res chain seq x y z
N MET A 1 -9.53 0.70 -59.30
CA MET A 1 -9.48 1.21 -57.90
C MET A 1 -9.43 0.00 -56.97
N PHE A 2 -8.23 -0.58 -56.76
CA PHE A 2 -8.05 -1.80 -55.96
C PHE A 2 -8.02 -1.44 -54.47
N ARG A 3 -8.96 -1.95 -53.69
CA ARG A 3 -8.98 -1.77 -52.23
C ARG A 3 -7.92 -2.69 -51.60
N PRO A 4 -6.93 -2.19 -50.85
CA PRO A 4 -5.83 -2.97 -50.29
C PRO A 4 -6.27 -3.72 -49.01
N LEU A 5 -7.50 -4.23 -49.00
CA LEU A 5 -8.09 -4.94 -47.85
C LEU A 5 -7.19 -6.07 -47.30
N PRO A 6 -6.57 -6.94 -48.13
CA PRO A 6 -5.68 -7.99 -47.61
C PRO A 6 -4.40 -7.44 -46.97
N ALA A 7 -3.85 -6.33 -47.47
CA ALA A 7 -2.66 -5.71 -46.89
C ALA A 7 -2.94 -5.05 -45.54
N ILE A 8 -4.13 -4.45 -45.39
CA ILE A 8 -4.59 -3.84 -44.13
C ILE A 8 -4.81 -4.94 -43.07
N VAL A 9 -5.44 -6.06 -43.45
CA VAL A 9 -5.67 -7.19 -42.53
C VAL A 9 -4.36 -7.84 -42.10
N ALA A 10 -3.40 -8.02 -43.01
CA ALA A 10 -2.09 -8.58 -42.69
C ALA A 10 -1.29 -7.65 -41.74
N ALA A 11 -1.30 -6.34 -41.99
CA ALA A 11 -0.63 -5.36 -41.12
C ALA A 11 -1.28 -5.31 -39.72
N ALA A 12 -2.61 -5.37 -39.63
CA ALA A 12 -3.32 -5.43 -38.35
C ALA A 12 -3.02 -6.72 -37.59
N GLY A 13 -2.93 -7.86 -38.28
CA GLY A 13 -2.55 -9.14 -37.69
C GLY A 13 -1.12 -9.12 -37.14
N LEU A 14 -0.16 -8.54 -37.87
CA LEU A 14 1.23 -8.41 -37.43
C LEU A 14 1.36 -7.49 -36.22
N LEU A 15 0.61 -6.39 -36.18
CA LEU A 15 0.54 -5.48 -35.03
C LEU A 15 -0.03 -6.19 -33.80
N LEU A 16 -1.09 -6.99 -33.97
CA LEU A 16 -1.69 -7.74 -32.88
C LEU A 16 -0.72 -8.80 -32.33
N ILE A 17 -0.07 -9.56 -33.21
CA ILE A 17 0.94 -10.57 -32.83
C ILE A 17 2.14 -9.91 -32.16
N SER A 18 2.58 -8.75 -32.65
CA SER A 18 3.70 -8.01 -32.05
C SER A 18 3.30 -7.42 -30.69
N ALA A 19 2.06 -6.95 -30.53
CA ALA A 19 1.55 -6.45 -29.25
C ALA A 19 1.39 -7.58 -28.23
N ILE A 20 0.88 -8.75 -28.65
CA ILE A 20 0.80 -9.96 -27.84
C ILE A 20 2.21 -10.45 -27.49
N GLY A 21 3.12 -10.47 -28.47
CA GLY A 21 4.53 -10.81 -28.30
C GLY A 21 5.22 -9.90 -27.29
N LEU A 22 5.02 -8.58 -27.36
CA LEU A 22 5.54 -7.63 -26.36
C LEU A 22 4.94 -7.82 -24.97
N GLN A 23 3.67 -8.27 -24.86
CA GLN A 23 3.07 -8.59 -23.57
C GLN A 23 3.70 -9.85 -22.95
N PHE A 24 4.06 -10.85 -23.75
CA PHE A 24 4.71 -12.08 -23.29
C PHE A 24 6.23 -11.95 -23.12
N PHE A 25 6.89 -11.06 -23.88
CA PHE A 25 8.31 -10.70 -23.76
C PHE A 25 8.55 -9.48 -22.85
N SER A 26 7.53 -9.06 -22.10
CA SER A 26 7.71 -8.05 -21.06
C SER A 26 8.77 -8.59 -20.09
N ALA A 27 9.78 -7.75 -19.79
CA ALA A 27 10.98 -8.12 -19.03
C ALA A 27 10.66 -8.96 -17.80
N ALA A 28 11.54 -9.92 -17.47
CA ALA A 28 11.40 -10.76 -16.28
C ALA A 28 10.93 -9.90 -15.08
N PRO A 29 9.95 -10.39 -14.31
CA PRO A 29 9.41 -9.62 -13.19
C PRO A 29 10.56 -9.17 -12.29
N PRO A 30 10.51 -7.93 -11.77
CA PRO A 30 11.55 -7.46 -10.87
C PRO A 30 11.65 -8.41 -9.68
N ALA A 31 12.86 -8.72 -9.24
CA ALA A 31 13.07 -9.54 -8.07
C ALA A 31 12.41 -8.89 -6.84
N ALA A 32 11.85 -9.71 -5.96
CA ALA A 32 11.36 -9.25 -4.66
C ALA A 32 12.51 -8.58 -3.87
N THR A 33 12.22 -7.45 -3.24
CA THR A 33 13.17 -6.77 -2.35
C THR A 33 13.02 -7.23 -0.90
N LEU A 34 11.86 -7.79 -0.53
CA LEU A 34 11.66 -8.41 0.77
C LEU A 34 12.29 -9.81 0.82
N HIS A 35 13.36 -9.96 1.61
CA HIS A 35 14.08 -11.22 1.77
C HIS A 35 13.90 -11.87 3.15
N VAL A 36 13.30 -11.14 4.08
CA VAL A 36 13.05 -11.58 5.46
C VAL A 36 11.60 -11.32 5.84
N PRO A 37 10.98 -12.16 6.69
CA PRO A 37 9.62 -11.94 7.14
C PRO A 37 9.44 -10.58 7.83
N LEU A 38 8.29 -9.94 7.60
CA LEU A 38 7.93 -8.65 8.20
C LEU A 38 8.00 -8.68 9.72
N GLU A 39 7.66 -9.82 10.34
CA GLU A 39 7.77 -10.01 11.79
C GLU A 39 9.18 -9.83 12.36
N LYS A 40 10.21 -10.08 11.55
CA LYS A 40 11.62 -9.93 11.95
C LYS A 40 12.15 -8.52 11.69
N LEU A 41 11.57 -7.80 10.72
CA LEU A 41 11.93 -6.41 10.41
C LEU A 41 11.33 -5.44 11.43
N VAL A 42 10.07 -5.63 11.78
CA VAL A 42 9.36 -4.74 12.68
C VAL A 42 9.82 -5.01 14.13
N PRO A 43 10.23 -3.99 14.90
CA PRO A 43 10.77 -4.17 16.24
C PRO A 43 9.73 -4.75 17.20
N ARG A 44 10.13 -5.78 17.97
CA ARG A 44 9.36 -6.34 19.10
C ARG A 44 9.73 -5.70 20.43
N ASP A 45 10.97 -5.25 20.56
CA ASP A 45 11.43 -4.49 21.72
C ASP A 45 11.53 -3.03 21.34
N LEU A 46 10.80 -2.20 22.09
CA LEU A 46 10.76 -0.77 21.90
C LEU A 46 10.80 -0.12 23.29
N PRO A 47 11.92 0.51 23.69
CA PRO A 47 12.11 0.97 25.07
C PRO A 47 10.98 1.86 25.57
N GLY A 48 10.37 1.48 26.70
CA GLY A 48 9.25 2.22 27.31
C GLY A 48 7.88 1.96 26.67
N TRP A 49 7.78 1.02 25.73
CA TRP A 49 6.53 0.63 25.08
C TRP A 49 6.22 -0.85 25.31
N SER A 50 4.96 -1.15 25.60
CA SER A 50 4.43 -2.51 25.57
C SER A 50 4.05 -2.87 24.14
N VAL A 51 4.49 -4.01 23.64
CA VAL A 51 4.33 -4.41 22.24
C VAL A 51 3.50 -5.68 22.14
N ARG A 52 2.51 -5.70 21.25
CA ARG A 52 1.72 -6.90 20.93
C ARG A 52 1.36 -6.98 19.46
N ASP A 53 1.40 -8.18 18.90
CA ASP A 53 0.84 -8.44 17.58
C ASP A 53 -0.70 -8.45 17.69
N VAL A 54 -1.37 -7.78 16.75
CA VAL A 54 -2.83 -7.60 16.74
C VAL A 54 -3.39 -8.37 15.55
N PRO A 55 -4.29 -9.35 15.76
CA PRO A 55 -4.87 -10.08 14.65
C PRO A 55 -5.76 -9.16 13.80
N LEU A 56 -5.88 -9.45 12.50
CA LEU A 56 -6.74 -8.67 11.59
C LEU A 56 -8.24 -8.85 11.85
N ALA A 57 -8.60 -9.93 12.54
CA ALA A 57 -9.93 -10.19 13.03
C ALA A 57 -9.86 -10.99 14.33
N ASP A 58 -10.83 -10.76 15.21
CA ASP A 58 -10.90 -11.40 16.51
C ASP A 58 -11.17 -12.92 16.40
N THR A 59 -11.89 -13.34 15.35
CA THR A 59 -12.23 -14.75 15.09
C THR A 59 -11.35 -15.39 14.01
N ALA A 60 -11.21 -16.71 14.03
CA ALA A 60 -10.46 -17.45 13.02
C ALA A 60 -11.13 -17.36 11.63
N GLU A 61 -12.46 -17.38 11.62
CA GLU A 61 -13.29 -17.23 10.43
C GLU A 61 -13.11 -15.84 9.81
N GLY A 62 -13.06 -14.79 10.65
CA GLY A 62 -12.79 -13.43 10.21
C GLY A 62 -11.39 -13.27 9.62
N ARG A 63 -10.38 -13.94 10.21
CA ARG A 63 -9.00 -13.92 9.68
C ARG A 63 -8.93 -14.59 8.32
N ASN A 64 -9.52 -15.78 8.18
CA ASN A 64 -9.59 -16.51 6.91
C ASN A 64 -10.33 -15.71 5.83
N ALA A 65 -11.40 -15.00 6.20
CA ALA A 65 -12.12 -14.13 5.27
C ALA A 65 -11.26 -12.94 4.80
N VAL A 66 -10.54 -12.30 5.72
CA VAL A 66 -9.62 -11.21 5.38
C VAL A 66 -8.45 -11.71 4.52
N GLU A 67 -7.84 -12.83 4.87
CA GLU A 67 -6.77 -13.47 4.09
C GLU A 67 -7.24 -13.87 2.68
N GLY A 68 -8.43 -14.49 2.58
CA GLY A 68 -9.04 -14.89 1.32
C GLY A 68 -9.50 -13.72 0.44
N ILE A 69 -9.58 -12.50 0.97
CA ILE A 69 -9.88 -11.29 0.20
C ILE A 69 -8.59 -10.57 -0.20
N LEU A 70 -7.63 -10.45 0.74
CA LEU A 70 -6.44 -9.62 0.55
C LEU A 70 -5.30 -10.35 -0.18
N HIS A 71 -5.21 -11.68 -0.06
CA HIS A 71 -4.19 -12.52 -0.71
C HIS A 71 -2.75 -11.98 -0.60
N TYR A 72 -2.38 -11.44 0.56
CA TYR A 72 -1.00 -11.00 0.83
C TYR A 72 -0.07 -12.22 0.98
N ASP A 73 1.22 -12.02 0.67
CA ASP A 73 2.27 -13.02 0.89
C ASP A 73 2.82 -12.97 2.32
N ASP A 74 2.81 -11.78 2.93
CA ASP A 74 3.20 -11.57 4.32
C ASP A 74 2.42 -10.38 4.89
N PHE A 75 2.16 -10.38 6.19
CA PHE A 75 1.59 -9.23 6.88
C PHE A 75 2.08 -9.15 8.33
N ILE A 76 2.05 -7.93 8.85
CA ILE A 76 2.15 -7.70 10.29
C ILE A 76 1.22 -6.59 10.71
N SER A 77 0.54 -6.79 11.82
CA SER A 77 -0.21 -5.77 12.54
C SER A 77 0.27 -5.79 13.99
N ARG A 78 0.84 -4.69 14.46
CA ARG A 78 1.48 -4.60 15.78
C ARG A 78 1.12 -3.30 16.47
N SER A 79 0.65 -3.42 17.71
CA SER A 79 0.33 -2.30 18.58
C SER A 79 1.45 -2.06 19.58
N TYR A 80 1.85 -0.81 19.70
CA TYR A 80 2.78 -0.25 20.67
C TYR A 80 1.98 0.63 21.62
N ARG A 81 2.06 0.34 22.93
CA ARG A 81 1.34 1.11 23.95
C ARG A 81 2.28 1.67 25.02
N ARG A 82 2.11 2.94 25.36
CA ARG A 82 2.79 3.60 26.49
C ARG A 82 1.77 4.43 27.26
N GLY A 83 1.35 3.94 28.43
CA GLY A 83 0.29 4.57 29.22
C GLY A 83 -1.04 4.58 28.47
N ALA A 84 -1.55 5.79 28.18
CA ALA A 84 -2.78 6.00 27.39
C ALA A 84 -2.53 6.06 25.88
N THR A 85 -1.28 6.28 25.45
CA THR A 85 -0.90 6.37 24.05
C THR A 85 -0.84 4.98 23.42
N GLU A 86 -1.44 4.82 22.25
CA GLU A 86 -1.42 3.59 21.46
C GLU A 86 -1.17 3.89 19.99
N VAL A 87 -0.14 3.25 19.42
CA VAL A 87 0.26 3.35 18.02
C VAL A 87 0.21 1.95 17.41
N THR A 88 -0.53 1.78 16.32
CA THR A 88 -0.62 0.52 15.57
C THR A 88 0.07 0.67 14.22
N LEU A 89 1.06 -0.17 13.96
CA LEU A 89 1.67 -0.36 12.65
C LEU A 89 1.02 -1.56 11.96
N TYR A 90 0.56 -1.36 10.74
CA TYR A 90 0.07 -2.40 9.85
C TYR A 90 0.88 -2.39 8.56
N ILE A 91 1.39 -3.54 8.15
CA ILE A 91 2.09 -3.74 6.87
C ILE A 91 1.51 -4.99 6.21
N ALA A 92 1.11 -4.86 4.96
CA ALA A 92 0.81 -5.99 4.09
C ALA A 92 1.73 -5.97 2.87
N TYR A 93 2.19 -7.16 2.48
CA TYR A 93 3.15 -7.37 1.41
C TYR A 93 2.58 -8.25 0.31
N TRP A 94 2.84 -7.88 -0.93
CA TRP A 94 2.58 -8.71 -2.10
C TRP A 94 3.86 -8.79 -2.94
N ALA A 95 4.31 -10.04 -3.15
CA ALA A 95 5.41 -10.33 -4.05
C ALA A 95 5.06 -9.92 -5.50
N PRO A 96 6.08 -9.69 -6.35
CA PRO A 96 5.88 -9.49 -7.77
C PRO A 96 4.93 -10.53 -8.37
N GLU A 97 4.15 -10.11 -9.37
CA GLU A 97 3.20 -10.96 -10.12
C GLU A 97 1.92 -11.42 -9.44
N ARG A 98 1.73 -11.14 -8.14
CA ARG A 98 0.59 -11.64 -7.38
C ARG A 98 -0.72 -10.91 -7.67
N VAL A 99 -0.80 -9.63 -7.31
CA VAL A 99 -2.06 -8.87 -7.30
C VAL A 99 -1.89 -7.55 -8.06
N PRO A 100 -2.77 -7.20 -9.03
CA PRO A 100 -2.77 -5.89 -9.66
C PRO A 100 -2.94 -4.76 -8.63
N PRO A 101 -2.19 -3.64 -8.75
CA PRO A 101 -2.25 -2.54 -7.78
C PRO A 101 -3.65 -1.95 -7.55
N ARG A 102 -4.49 -1.95 -8.59
CA ARG A 102 -5.90 -1.52 -8.50
C ARG A 102 -6.75 -2.35 -7.54
N LEU A 103 -6.42 -3.62 -7.31
CA LEU A 103 -7.13 -4.47 -6.35
C LEU A 103 -6.63 -4.20 -4.93
N VAL A 104 -5.31 -4.04 -4.74
CA VAL A 104 -4.72 -3.63 -3.46
C VAL A 104 -5.24 -2.25 -3.02
N GLY A 105 -5.35 -1.31 -3.95
CA GLY A 105 -5.87 0.03 -3.72
C GLY A 105 -7.33 0.13 -3.28
N ARG A 106 -8.08 -0.98 -3.29
CA ARG A 106 -9.44 -1.04 -2.73
C ARG A 106 -9.45 -1.24 -1.21
N HIS A 107 -8.28 -1.48 -0.60
CA HIS A 107 -8.12 -1.80 0.82
C HIS A 107 -7.52 -0.64 1.64
N THR A 108 -7.79 0.60 1.22
CA THR A 108 -7.45 1.79 2.01
C THR A 108 -8.42 1.93 3.20
N PRO A 109 -8.01 2.62 4.29
CA PRO A 109 -8.91 2.94 5.40
C PRO A 109 -10.21 3.62 4.94
N ASP A 110 -10.16 4.48 3.92
CA ASP A 110 -11.36 5.16 3.38
C ASP A 110 -12.44 4.20 2.89
N ARG A 111 -12.06 3.02 2.43
CA ARG A 111 -13.02 2.02 1.98
C ARG A 111 -13.31 1.05 3.11
N CYS A 112 -12.27 0.38 3.62
CA CYS A 112 -12.46 -0.68 4.60
C CYS A 112 -13.02 -0.17 5.94
N TRP A 113 -12.53 0.94 6.48
CA TRP A 113 -13.00 1.41 7.79
C TRP A 113 -14.39 2.05 7.67
N ILE A 114 -14.65 2.83 6.62
CA ILE A 114 -15.96 3.44 6.41
C ILE A 114 -17.05 2.38 6.22
N THR A 115 -16.79 1.34 5.42
CA THR A 115 -17.72 0.21 5.28
C THR A 115 -17.95 -0.53 6.60
N ASN A 116 -16.99 -0.51 7.54
CA ASN A 116 -17.11 -1.09 8.87
C ASN A 116 -17.59 -0.07 9.94
N GLY A 117 -18.21 1.04 9.54
CA GLY A 117 -18.87 1.98 10.44
C GLY A 117 -17.99 3.12 10.99
N TRP A 118 -16.77 3.28 10.49
CA TRP A 118 -15.96 4.46 10.80
C TRP A 118 -16.39 5.67 9.96
N THR A 119 -16.12 6.86 10.46
CA THR A 119 -16.29 8.13 9.74
C THR A 119 -14.92 8.71 9.42
N CYS A 120 -14.70 9.18 8.19
CA CYS A 120 -13.51 9.95 7.85
C CYS A 120 -13.76 11.43 8.13
N ASP A 121 -13.19 11.95 9.22
CA ASP A 121 -13.40 13.34 9.65
C ASP A 121 -12.55 14.32 8.83
N SER A 122 -11.36 13.90 8.39
CA SER A 122 -10.47 14.71 7.58
C SER A 122 -9.53 13.85 6.74
N ARG A 123 -9.16 14.34 5.55
CA ARG A 123 -8.24 13.67 4.64
C ARG A 123 -7.29 14.67 3.99
N GLN A 124 -6.01 14.35 4.03
CA GLN A 124 -4.92 15.02 3.36
C GLN A 124 -4.20 14.02 2.43
N ARG A 125 -3.91 14.45 1.21
CA ARG A 125 -3.23 13.63 0.21
C ARG A 125 -1.80 14.13 0.01
N SER A 126 -0.91 13.22 -0.37
CA SER A 126 0.49 13.54 -0.68
C SER A 126 1.21 14.32 0.43
N VAL A 127 0.98 13.97 1.70
CA VAL A 127 1.63 14.59 2.86
C VAL A 127 3.07 14.11 2.94
N ILE A 128 4.03 15.04 3.05
CA ILE A 128 5.44 14.70 3.25
C ILE A 128 5.71 14.63 4.75
N LEU A 129 5.88 13.41 5.26
CA LEU A 129 6.28 13.16 6.64
C LEU A 129 7.79 13.08 6.75
N THR A 130 8.32 13.43 7.92
CA THR A 130 9.76 13.34 8.20
C THR A 130 10.12 11.92 8.64
N GLY A 131 11.22 11.41 8.10
CA GLY A 131 11.80 10.12 8.46
C GLY A 131 12.61 10.17 9.75
N SER A 132 13.22 9.05 10.07
CA SER A 132 13.95 8.79 11.30
C SER A 132 15.22 9.63 11.48
N ASP A 133 15.86 10.00 10.37
CA ASP A 133 17.07 10.80 10.27
C ASP A 133 16.78 12.28 9.96
N GLY A 134 15.51 12.66 9.82
CA GLY A 134 15.10 13.99 9.41
C GLY A 134 14.89 14.16 7.90
N ALA A 135 15.23 13.16 7.08
CA ALA A 135 14.99 13.19 5.65
C ALA A 135 13.48 13.04 5.33
N PRO A 136 12.99 13.61 4.22
CA PRO A 136 11.58 13.45 3.85
C PRO A 136 11.28 12.00 3.41
N LEU A 137 10.17 11.46 3.89
CA LEU A 137 9.59 10.21 3.39
C LEU A 137 8.85 10.46 2.07
N GLN A 138 8.57 9.38 1.35
CA GLN A 138 7.70 9.42 0.17
C GLN A 138 6.31 9.94 0.57
N PRO A 139 5.55 10.55 -0.37
CA PRO A 139 4.24 11.12 -0.06
C PRO A 139 3.30 10.08 0.56
N ALA A 140 2.71 10.44 1.70
CA ALA A 140 1.73 9.65 2.42
C ALA A 140 0.31 10.15 2.14
N GLU A 141 -0.67 9.29 2.37
CA GLU A 141 -2.05 9.68 2.60
C GLU A 141 -2.27 9.78 4.11
N ALA A 142 -2.88 10.86 4.59
CA ALA A 142 -3.11 11.06 6.02
C ALA A 142 -4.56 11.46 6.32
N GLY A 143 -5.10 11.03 7.44
CA GLY A 143 -6.47 11.37 7.81
C GLY A 143 -6.79 11.13 9.27
N THR A 144 -7.93 11.65 9.69
CA THR A 144 -8.50 11.40 11.01
C THR A 144 -9.81 10.63 10.84
N TYR A 145 -9.96 9.55 11.59
CA TYR A 145 -11.13 8.67 11.52
C TYR A 145 -11.74 8.49 12.89
N SER A 146 -13.06 8.53 12.97
CA SER A 146 -13.81 8.34 14.20
C SER A 146 -14.72 7.11 14.14
N PHE A 147 -14.88 6.43 15.26
CA PHE A 147 -15.83 5.33 15.43
C PHE A 147 -16.80 5.67 16.57
N ASN A 148 -18.09 5.69 16.26
CA ASN A 148 -19.19 6.03 17.19
C ASN A 148 -18.95 7.32 18.00
N SER A 149 -18.20 8.29 17.45
CA SER A 149 -17.80 9.54 18.12
C SER A 149 -17.03 9.37 19.44
N GLN A 150 -16.58 8.15 19.77
CA GLN A 150 -15.89 7.82 21.03
C GLN A 150 -14.42 7.50 20.82
N THR A 151 -14.07 6.94 19.67
CA THR A 151 -12.69 6.61 19.32
C THR A 151 -12.27 7.45 18.13
N THR A 152 -11.15 8.14 18.24
CA THR A 152 -10.54 8.90 17.14
C THR A 152 -9.15 8.35 16.87
N LEU A 153 -8.85 8.07 15.61
CA LEU A 153 -7.55 7.62 15.15
C LEU A 153 -6.98 8.59 14.11
N HIS A 154 -5.74 8.98 14.33
CA HIS A 154 -4.91 9.70 13.36
C HIS A 154 -4.08 8.69 12.58
N VAL A 155 -4.21 8.72 11.26
CA VAL A 155 -3.68 7.69 10.37
C VAL A 155 -2.81 8.31 9.30
N ALA A 156 -1.67 7.70 9.03
CA ALA A 156 -0.85 7.93 7.85
C ALA A 156 -0.59 6.58 7.17
N PHE A 157 -0.67 6.52 5.85
CA PHE A 157 -0.38 5.31 5.10
C PHE A 157 0.29 5.57 3.76
N TRP A 158 1.00 4.55 3.30
CA TRP A 158 1.69 4.49 2.03
C TRP A 158 1.28 3.21 1.32
N HIS A 159 0.96 3.33 0.03
CA HIS A 159 0.90 2.19 -0.87
C HIS A 159 2.10 2.29 -1.82
N LEU A 160 3.11 1.46 -1.61
CA LEU A 160 4.26 1.39 -2.49
C LEU A 160 3.99 0.38 -3.60
N VAL A 161 4.27 0.77 -4.84
CA VAL A 161 4.25 -0.11 -6.03
C VAL A 161 5.62 0.03 -6.69
N GLY A 162 6.39 -1.07 -6.72
CA GLY A 162 7.77 -1.08 -7.21
C GLY A 162 8.67 -0.06 -6.51
N GLY A 163 8.49 0.10 -5.20
CA GLY A 163 9.26 1.04 -4.38
C GLY A 163 8.86 2.51 -4.52
N LYS A 164 7.76 2.85 -5.21
CA LYS A 164 7.26 4.24 -5.31
C LYS A 164 5.88 4.38 -4.68
N ALA A 165 5.67 5.46 -3.94
CA ALA A 165 4.37 5.78 -3.37
C ALA A 165 3.35 6.06 -4.48
N TYR A 166 2.25 5.31 -4.40
CA TYR A 166 1.11 5.43 -5.28
C TYR A 166 0.10 6.42 -4.68
N ALA A 167 -0.11 7.54 -5.39
CA ALA A 167 -1.10 8.54 -5.00
C ALA A 167 -2.47 8.18 -5.59
N TYR A 168 -3.50 8.16 -4.74
CA TYR A 168 -4.86 7.89 -5.19
C TYR A 168 -5.49 9.18 -5.76
N GLY A 169 -5.80 9.16 -7.06
CA GLY A 169 -6.49 10.26 -7.74
C GLY A 169 -7.93 10.47 -7.23
N PRO A 170 -8.51 11.68 -7.37
CA PRO A 170 -9.90 11.96 -6.98
C PRO A 170 -10.93 11.16 -7.79
N GLU A 171 -10.55 10.65 -8.95
CA GLU A 171 -11.38 9.79 -9.80
C GLU A 171 -10.68 8.43 -9.98
N GLN A 172 -10.93 7.48 -9.10
CA GLN A 172 -11.04 6.10 -9.59
C GLN A 172 -12.43 6.02 -10.23
N SER A 173 -12.53 6.46 -11.48
CA SER A 173 -13.77 6.33 -12.23
C SER A 173 -14.12 4.84 -12.35
N ASP A 174 -15.39 4.51 -12.12
CA ASP A 174 -15.95 3.17 -12.32
C ASP A 174 -16.00 2.73 -13.80
N MET A 175 -15.23 3.38 -14.69
CA MET A 175 -15.14 3.04 -16.10
C MET A 175 -14.28 1.79 -16.31
N VAL A 176 -14.86 0.63 -15.99
CA VAL A 176 -14.30 -0.72 -16.22
C VAL A 176 -13.77 -0.89 -17.67
N ALA A 177 -14.38 -0.20 -18.64
CA ALA A 177 -14.03 -0.32 -20.06
C ALA A 177 -12.66 0.26 -20.45
N LEU A 178 -12.14 1.27 -19.73
CA LEU A 178 -10.85 1.91 -20.04
C LEU A 178 -9.74 1.55 -19.07
N ALA A 179 -10.06 0.78 -18.02
CA ALA A 179 -9.11 0.36 -16.99
C ALA A 179 -7.80 -0.24 -17.54
N PRO A 180 -7.79 -1.09 -18.59
CA PRO A 180 -6.55 -1.63 -19.13
C PRO A 180 -5.62 -0.57 -19.74
N LEU A 181 -6.17 0.47 -20.36
CA LEU A 181 -5.41 1.58 -20.97
C LEU A 181 -4.87 2.54 -19.92
N THR A 182 -5.68 2.85 -18.89
CA THR A 182 -5.22 3.65 -17.75
C THR A 182 -4.15 2.91 -16.96
N ASP A 183 -4.29 1.60 -16.77
CA ASP A 183 -3.29 0.80 -16.07
C ASP A 183 -1.98 0.70 -16.87
N LEU A 184 -2.06 0.58 -18.20
CA LEU A 184 -0.88 0.62 -19.07
C LEU A 184 -0.19 1.99 -19.02
N LYS A 185 -0.95 3.08 -18.94
CA LYS A 185 -0.40 4.44 -18.80
C LYS A 185 0.23 4.69 -17.43
N THR A 186 -0.36 4.16 -16.37
CA THR A 186 0.07 4.41 -14.98
C THR A 186 1.18 3.46 -14.52
N PHE A 187 1.13 2.18 -14.92
CA PHE A 187 2.07 1.14 -14.49
C PHE A 187 2.96 0.61 -15.61
N GLY A 188 2.78 1.07 -16.85
CA GLY A 188 3.48 0.52 -18.01
C GLY A 188 3.07 -0.92 -18.32
N LEU A 189 3.89 -1.63 -19.11
CA LEU A 189 3.76 -3.08 -19.35
C LEU A 189 4.11 -3.92 -18.10
N ASN A 190 4.53 -3.27 -17.01
CA ASN A 190 5.04 -3.92 -15.80
C ASN A 190 4.03 -3.74 -14.64
N GLN A 191 2.81 -4.23 -14.82
CA GLN A 191 1.67 -4.08 -13.88
C GLN A 191 1.74 -4.99 -12.65
N ARG A 192 2.87 -5.67 -12.46
CA ARG A 192 3.07 -6.79 -11.53
C ARG A 192 4.28 -6.58 -10.63
N GLN A 193 4.51 -5.33 -10.27
CA GLN A 193 5.59 -4.94 -9.38
C GLN A 193 5.27 -5.35 -7.94
N GLU A 194 6.32 -5.52 -7.15
CA GLU A 194 6.24 -5.70 -5.70
C GLU A 194 5.43 -4.57 -5.05
N GLN A 195 4.65 -4.91 -4.02
CA GLN A 195 3.79 -3.94 -3.34
C GLN A 195 3.87 -4.04 -1.83
N PHE A 196 3.86 -2.88 -1.19
CA PHE A 196 3.72 -2.74 0.25
C PHE A 196 2.56 -1.80 0.56
N PHE A 197 1.70 -2.18 1.48
CA PHE A 197 0.75 -1.28 2.10
C PHE A 197 1.16 -1.08 3.55
N ILE A 198 1.63 0.12 3.90
CA ILE A 198 2.13 0.46 5.23
C ILE A 198 1.20 1.50 5.84
N ARG A 199 0.69 1.26 7.04
CA ARG A 199 -0.20 2.17 7.77
C ARG A 199 0.24 2.31 9.22
N ILE A 200 0.31 3.55 9.68
CA ILE A 200 0.46 3.91 11.08
C ILE A 200 -0.84 4.56 11.53
N ALA A 201 -1.43 4.06 12.61
CA ALA A 201 -2.61 4.63 13.25
C ALA A 201 -2.31 4.91 14.72
N SER A 202 -2.76 6.04 15.25
CA SER A 202 -2.59 6.38 16.67
C SER A 202 -3.83 7.05 17.24
N ASN A 203 -4.07 6.89 18.54
CA ASN A 203 -5.11 7.61 19.26
C ASN A 203 -4.72 9.06 19.59
N GLU A 204 -3.48 9.47 19.34
CA GLU A 204 -3.05 10.86 19.37
C GLU A 204 -2.48 11.28 18.01
N LYS A 205 -2.29 12.59 17.83
CA LYS A 205 -1.73 13.15 16.60
C LYS A 205 -0.35 12.58 16.33
N LEU A 206 -0.14 12.12 15.09
CA LEU A 206 1.09 11.43 14.71
C LEU A 206 2.32 12.30 14.97
N GLU A 207 2.24 13.61 14.71
CA GLU A 207 3.32 14.58 14.91
C GLU A 207 3.91 14.56 16.33
N ALA A 208 3.14 14.15 17.34
CA ALA A 208 3.60 14.05 18.72
C ALA A 208 4.72 13.01 18.92
N PHE A 209 4.82 12.02 18.03
CA PHE A 209 5.78 10.91 18.16
C PHE A 209 7.06 11.10 17.34
N TRP A 210 7.12 12.11 16.46
CA TRP A 210 8.23 12.26 15.50
C TRP A 210 9.56 12.61 16.18
N THR A 211 9.51 13.17 17.39
CA THR A 211 10.68 13.45 18.23
C THR A 211 11.04 12.30 19.16
N ASP A 212 10.21 11.27 19.28
CA ASP A 212 10.44 10.13 20.18
C ASP A 212 11.52 9.19 19.61
N PRO A 213 12.65 8.95 20.31
CA PRO A 213 13.71 8.05 19.86
C PRO A 213 13.22 6.62 19.61
N ALA A 214 12.26 6.15 20.40
CA ALA A 214 11.65 4.84 20.25
C ALA A 214 10.88 4.79 18.93
N PHE A 215 10.04 5.78 18.67
CA PHE A 215 9.28 5.87 17.42
C PHE A 215 10.19 6.02 16.19
N ARG A 216 11.33 6.73 16.29
CA ARG A 216 12.35 6.75 15.22
C ARG A 216 12.96 5.39 14.92
N THR A 217 13.01 4.49 15.90
CA THR A 217 13.44 3.10 15.68
C THR A 217 12.41 2.34 14.87
N LEU A 218 11.12 2.56 15.14
CA LEU A 218 10.03 2.05 14.31
C LEU A 218 10.10 2.60 12.88
N LEU A 219 10.28 3.91 12.71
CA LEU A 219 10.39 4.55 11.40
C LEU A 219 11.57 4.00 10.58
N ARG A 220 12.75 3.80 11.19
CA ARG A 220 13.90 3.16 10.51
C ARG A 220 13.56 1.78 9.95
N SER A 221 12.80 0.98 10.71
CA SER A 221 12.44 -0.36 10.24
C SER A 221 11.59 -0.33 8.98
N ILE A 222 10.62 0.60 8.90
CA ILE A 222 9.75 0.72 7.73
C ILE A 222 10.39 1.48 6.57
N GLU A 223 11.35 2.38 6.82
CA GLU A 223 12.17 3.03 5.80
C GLU A 223 12.93 2.03 4.93
N SER A 224 13.39 0.92 5.53
CA SER A 224 14.05 -0.16 4.80
C SER A 224 13.16 -0.85 3.76
N LEU A 225 11.83 -0.69 3.86
CA LEU A 225 10.84 -1.17 2.88
C LEU A 225 10.67 -0.22 1.68
N GLY A 226 11.44 0.87 1.63
CA GLY A 226 11.46 1.80 0.52
C GLY A 226 10.58 3.04 0.70
N ILE A 227 10.03 3.32 1.89
CA ILE A 227 9.29 4.58 2.11
C ILE A 227 10.20 5.82 2.21
N ALA A 228 11.51 5.65 2.40
CA ALA A 228 12.45 6.75 2.32
C ALA A 228 12.46 7.31 0.89
N ARG A 229 12.53 8.65 0.72
CA ARG A 229 12.73 9.20 -0.64
C ARG A 229 14.12 8.82 -1.11
N ALA A 230 14.21 8.24 -2.30
CA ALA A 230 15.47 8.18 -3.02
C ALA A 230 15.89 9.62 -3.35
N ASN A 231 17.14 9.97 -3.02
CA ASN A 231 17.78 11.20 -3.47
C ASN A 231 17.98 11.18 -4.99
#